data_AF-A0AAJ5X558-F1
#
_entry.id   AF-A0AAJ5X558-F1
#
_cell.length_a   1.000
_cell.length_b   1.000
_cell.length_c   1.000
_cell.angle_alpha   90.00
_cell.angle_beta   90.00
_cell.angle_gamma   90.00
#
_symmetry.space_group_name_H-M   'P 1'
#
loop_
_entity.id
_entity.type
_entity.pdbx_description
1 polymer ?
#
loop_
_entity_poly.entity_id
_entity_poly.type
_entity_poly.pdbx_seq_one_letter_code
_entity_poly.pdbx_strand_id
1 'polypeptide(L)'
;MEMVRISSGDVMEMEDARFSDILAELNAKQISTSLRVALGWTAAAVALLATVIAGVGGFIGGAILVGLALWIGGWFDSYRRTSILMYDLTDANLAAYELVTTSFDAMMKCAGKWHVDASGAVRDIHTWKRNAGAAHIVDKRPTVFDYSLPRVVTSNITPPAIKCGKETLFFLPDFLLVVESNKVGAVSYDTLSIRWEPSNFIEDGTVPHDTQIIGQTWKHPNKNGGPDRRFANNYQIPICRYESIYLTSVNGLNELLQVSRGGVTEPFARNLRALSAVNRTAVLQPALPAI
;
A
#
# COMPACT_ATOMS: atom_id res chain seq x y z
N MET A 1 -19.04 7.07 20.28
CA MET A 1 -19.02 6.10 19.16
C MET A 1 -17.77 5.28 19.29
N GLU A 2 -17.87 3.98 19.03
CA GLU A 2 -16.71 3.11 18.97
C GLU A 2 -16.32 2.96 17.50
N MET A 3 -15.11 3.41 17.16
CA MET A 3 -14.54 3.22 15.83
C MET A 3 -13.86 1.86 15.79
N VAL A 4 -14.27 1.00 14.87
CA VAL A 4 -13.63 -0.29 14.65
C VAL A 4 -12.49 -0.07 13.66
N ARG A 5 -11.27 -0.45 14.08
CA ARG A 5 -10.08 -0.38 13.23
C ARG A 5 -10.18 -1.40 12.09
N ILE A 6 -9.88 -0.94 10.89
CA ILE A 6 -9.73 -1.77 9.70
C ILE A 6 -8.24 -1.71 9.38
N SER A 7 -7.48 -2.59 10.03
CA SER A 7 -6.04 -2.68 9.84
C SER A 7 -5.63 -4.13 9.75
N SER A 8 -4.61 -4.41 8.94
CA SER A 8 -3.97 -5.71 8.90
C SER A 8 -3.35 -6.12 10.25
N GLY A 9 -3.21 -7.44 10.43
CA GLY A 9 -2.47 -8.07 11.52
C GLY A 9 -0.96 -7.82 11.44
N ASP A 10 -0.15 -8.60 12.15
CA ASP A 10 1.30 -8.48 12.02
C ASP A 10 1.75 -9.03 10.66
N VAL A 11 2.49 -8.21 9.88
CA VAL A 11 3.05 -8.62 8.58
C VAL A 11 3.92 -9.87 8.68
N MET A 12 4.58 -10.12 9.82
CA MET A 12 5.36 -11.35 10.01
C MET A 12 4.50 -12.61 10.08
N GLU A 13 3.22 -12.50 10.40
CA GLU A 13 2.26 -13.63 10.38
C GLU A 13 1.76 -13.91 8.95
N MET A 14 1.95 -12.99 8.02
CA MET A 14 1.63 -13.16 6.60
C MET A 14 2.70 -13.97 5.89
N GLU A 15 2.92 -15.20 6.35
CA GLU A 15 3.84 -16.15 5.73
C GLU A 15 3.03 -17.19 4.94
N ASP A 16 3.47 -17.47 3.71
CA ASP A 16 2.99 -18.58 2.89
C ASP A 16 4.15 -19.55 2.69
N ALA A 17 3.92 -20.84 2.94
CA ALA A 17 4.95 -21.87 2.87
C ALA A 17 5.64 -21.95 1.50
N ARG A 18 5.00 -21.49 0.42
CA ARG A 18 5.61 -21.43 -0.92
C ARG A 18 6.70 -20.37 -1.04
N PHE A 19 6.64 -19.33 -0.21
CA PHE A 19 7.51 -18.16 -0.29
C PHE A 19 8.38 -17.99 0.97
N SER A 20 8.37 -18.95 1.90
CA SER A 20 9.07 -18.87 3.19
C SER A 20 10.56 -18.55 3.03
N ASP A 21 11.25 -19.20 2.09
CA ASP A 21 12.68 -19.01 1.87
C ASP A 21 12.99 -17.58 1.36
N ILE A 22 12.19 -17.10 0.41
CA ILE A 22 12.30 -15.73 -0.11
C ILE A 22 11.96 -14.72 0.99
N LEU A 23 10.89 -14.95 1.75
CA LEU A 23 10.49 -14.08 2.85
C LEU A 23 11.54 -14.02 3.95
N ALA A 24 12.16 -15.14 4.30
CA ALA A 24 13.26 -15.19 5.26
C ALA A 24 14.46 -14.38 4.76
N GLU A 25 14.82 -14.52 3.48
CA GLU A 25 15.89 -13.73 2.84
C GLU A 25 15.56 -12.23 2.85
N LEU A 26 14.34 -11.85 2.46
CA LEU A 26 13.88 -10.47 2.42
C LEU A 26 13.86 -9.85 3.81
N ASN A 27 13.33 -10.52 4.82
CA ASN A 27 13.32 -10.04 6.19
C ASN A 27 14.75 -9.90 6.76
N ALA A 28 15.64 -10.85 6.50
CA ALA A 28 17.04 -10.76 6.91
C ALA A 28 17.74 -9.54 6.28
N LYS A 29 17.49 -9.27 4.99
CA LYS A 29 18.03 -8.10 4.28
C LYS A 29 17.39 -6.79 4.74
N GLN A 30 16.10 -6.80 5.04
CA GLN A 30 15.36 -5.63 5.52
C GLN A 30 15.90 -5.14 6.87
N ILE A 31 16.13 -6.06 7.81
CA ILE A 31 16.60 -5.77 9.17
C ILE A 31 18.12 -5.49 9.21
N SER A 32 18.87 -5.97 8.21
CA SER A 32 20.32 -5.79 8.17
C SER A 32 20.74 -4.31 8.30
N THR A 33 21.71 -4.04 9.18
CA THR A 33 22.22 -2.69 9.39
C THR A 33 22.90 -2.20 8.12
N SER A 34 22.56 -0.98 7.71
CA SER A 34 23.22 -0.33 6.58
C SER A 34 24.72 -0.19 6.84
N LEU A 35 25.55 -0.79 5.99
CA LEU A 35 27.01 -0.59 6.02
C LEU A 35 27.38 0.86 5.72
N ARG A 36 26.57 1.62 4.97
CA ARG A 36 26.73 3.08 4.87
C ARG A 36 26.75 3.71 6.25
N VAL A 37 25.77 3.36 7.08
CA VAL A 37 25.62 3.95 8.42
C VAL A 37 26.72 3.44 9.35
N ALA A 38 27.00 2.13 9.35
CA ALA A 38 28.04 1.56 10.20
C ALA A 38 29.44 2.12 9.87
N LEU A 39 29.85 2.11 8.59
CA LEU A 39 31.14 2.65 8.15
C LEU A 39 31.19 4.18 8.27
N GLY A 40 30.07 4.86 8.06
CA GLY A 40 29.96 6.31 8.24
C GLY A 40 30.23 6.73 9.68
N TRP A 41 29.63 6.05 10.67
CA TRP A 41 29.84 6.35 12.09
C TRP A 41 31.25 6.00 12.57
N THR A 42 31.81 4.87 12.14
CA THR A 42 33.19 4.51 12.50
C THR A 42 34.19 5.49 11.90
N ALA A 43 34.01 5.88 10.63
CA ALA A 43 34.83 6.89 9.98
C ALA A 43 34.67 8.28 10.64
N ALA A 44 33.46 8.66 11.05
CA ALA A 44 33.21 9.92 11.73
C ALA A 44 33.91 9.98 13.11
N ALA A 45 33.90 8.89 13.87
CA ALA A 45 34.62 8.81 15.13
C ALA A 45 36.14 8.95 14.93
N VAL A 46 36.70 8.30 13.90
CA VAL A 46 38.12 8.43 13.54
C VAL A 46 38.46 9.85 13.08
N ALA A 47 37.60 10.46 12.27
CA ALA A 47 37.76 11.84 11.79
C ALA A 47 37.75 12.86 12.95
N LEU A 48 36.90 12.65 13.95
CA LEU A 48 36.87 13.48 15.16
C LEU A 48 38.18 13.39 15.94
N LEU A 49 38.70 12.18 16.17
CA LEU A 49 39.99 11.98 16.84
C LEU A 49 41.14 12.61 16.04
N ALA A 50 41.16 12.43 14.73
CA ALA A 50 42.17 13.03 13.86
C ALA A 50 42.14 14.56 13.91
N THR A 51 40.94 15.15 14.00
CA THR A 51 40.76 16.60 14.15
C THR A 51 41.32 17.12 15.48
N VAL A 52 41.12 16.38 16.58
CA VAL A 52 41.66 16.75 17.90
C VAL A 52 43.19 16.73 17.91
N ILE A 53 43.81 15.75 17.22
CA ILE A 53 45.27 15.56 17.23
C ILE A 53 45.98 16.49 16.23
N ALA A 54 45.44 16.63 15.02
CA ALA A 54 46.10 17.28 13.89
C ALA A 54 45.43 18.57 13.41
N GLY A 55 44.43 19.08 14.15
CA GLY A 55 43.74 20.33 13.85
C GLY A 55 43.08 20.33 12.46
N VAL A 56 43.31 21.41 11.70
CA VAL A 56 42.68 21.62 10.37
C VAL A 56 43.06 20.53 9.36
N GLY A 57 44.31 20.03 9.40
CA GLY A 57 44.74 18.93 8.52
C GLY A 57 44.00 17.62 8.83
N GLY A 58 43.80 17.33 10.12
CA GLY A 58 43.00 16.20 10.59
C GLY A 58 41.54 16.29 10.18
N PHE A 59 40.97 17.50 10.20
CA PHE A 59 39.59 17.74 9.75
C PHE A 59 39.41 17.45 8.25
N ILE A 60 40.29 17.97 7.39
CA ILE A 60 40.19 17.77 5.93
C ILE A 60 40.38 16.28 5.60
N GLY A 61 41.41 15.64 6.16
CA GLY A 61 41.64 14.21 5.95
C GLY A 61 40.48 13.34 6.46
N GLY A 62 39.94 13.68 7.63
CA GLY A 62 38.79 13.01 8.22
C GLY A 62 37.52 13.15 7.36
N ALA A 63 37.25 14.33 6.81
CA ALA A 63 36.11 14.54 5.91
C ALA A 63 36.18 13.68 4.65
N ILE A 64 37.37 13.55 4.05
CA ILE A 64 37.60 12.67 2.89
C ILE A 64 37.35 11.20 3.27
N LEU A 65 37.88 10.76 4.42
CA LEU A 65 37.68 9.40 4.92
C LEU A 65 36.19 9.08 5.12
N VAL A 66 35.43 9.99 5.73
CA VAL A 66 33.98 9.81 5.91
C VAL A 66 33.25 9.73 4.56
N GLY A 67 33.59 10.60 3.61
CA GLY A 67 33.01 10.56 2.26
C GLY A 67 33.26 9.23 1.56
N LEU A 68 34.49 8.72 1.61
CA LEU A 68 34.85 7.41 1.06
C LEU A 68 34.12 6.26 1.78
N ALA A 69 34.02 6.30 3.11
CA ALA A 69 33.34 5.28 3.89
C ALA A 69 31.83 5.21 3.58
N LEU A 70 31.17 6.36 3.43
CA LEU A 70 29.76 6.43 3.01
C LEU A 70 29.56 5.91 1.59
N TRP A 71 30.47 6.24 0.67
CA TRP A 71 30.41 5.78 -0.73
C TRP A 71 30.62 4.27 -0.84
N ILE A 72 31.69 3.74 -0.24
CA ILE A 72 32.02 2.31 -0.23
C ILE A 72 30.92 1.51 0.49
N GLY A 73 30.52 1.94 1.69
CA GLY A 73 29.43 1.29 2.42
C GLY A 73 28.15 1.26 1.62
N GLY A 74 27.94 2.26 0.76
CA GLY A 74 26.76 2.33 -0.07
C GLY A 74 26.75 1.44 -1.28
N TRP A 75 27.91 1.26 -1.86
CA TRP A 75 28.11 0.30 -2.91
C TRP A 75 27.93 -1.13 -2.38
N PHE A 76 28.50 -1.47 -1.21
CA PHE A 76 28.30 -2.79 -0.59
C PHE A 76 26.85 -3.05 -0.18
N ASP A 77 26.15 -2.06 0.38
CA ASP A 77 24.73 -2.20 0.73
C ASP A 77 23.88 -2.55 -0.51
N SER A 78 24.21 -1.99 -1.68
CA SER A 78 23.48 -2.27 -2.92
C SER A 78 23.52 -3.74 -3.32
N TYR A 79 24.62 -4.43 -3.05
CA TYR A 79 24.77 -5.86 -3.35
C TYR A 79 24.23 -6.76 -2.23
N ARG A 80 24.42 -6.37 -0.97
CA ARG A 80 24.12 -7.25 0.18
C ARG A 80 22.66 -7.18 0.62
N ARG A 81 22.01 -6.03 0.45
CA ARG A 81 20.66 -5.77 0.99
C ARG A 81 19.56 -5.91 -0.04
N THR A 82 19.88 -6.43 -1.22
CA THR A 82 18.93 -6.56 -2.32
C THR A 82 18.77 -8.03 -2.70
N SER A 83 17.55 -8.53 -2.72
CA SER A 83 17.18 -9.82 -3.30
C SER A 83 16.76 -9.61 -4.76
N ILE A 84 17.12 -10.54 -5.62
CA ILE A 84 16.86 -10.46 -7.05
C ILE A 84 15.70 -11.38 -7.37
N LEU A 85 14.59 -10.81 -7.84
CA LEU A 85 13.37 -11.54 -8.19
C LEU A 85 13.14 -11.40 -9.69
N MET A 86 13.55 -12.41 -10.46
CA MET A 86 13.43 -12.41 -11.91
C MET A 86 12.25 -13.27 -12.34
N TYR A 87 11.35 -12.68 -13.11
CA TYR A 87 10.17 -13.34 -13.63
C TYR A 87 10.38 -13.73 -15.09
N ASP A 88 10.27 -15.03 -15.35
CA ASP A 88 10.10 -15.60 -16.68
C ASP A 88 8.65 -16.07 -16.79
N LEU A 89 7.79 -15.21 -17.35
CA LEU A 89 6.35 -15.46 -17.42
C LEU A 89 6.02 -16.15 -18.73
N THR A 90 5.23 -17.23 -18.67
CA THR A 90 4.61 -17.79 -19.87
C THR A 90 3.67 -16.77 -20.52
N ASP A 91 3.39 -16.92 -21.82
CA ASP A 91 2.48 -16.03 -22.55
C ASP A 91 1.12 -15.88 -21.86
N ALA A 92 0.61 -16.96 -21.26
CA ALA A 92 -0.65 -16.97 -20.54
C ALA A 92 -0.58 -16.17 -19.22
N ASN A 93 0.49 -16.33 -18.43
CA ASN A 93 0.70 -15.57 -17.20
C ASN A 93 0.96 -14.09 -17.50
N LEU A 94 1.74 -13.79 -18.54
CA LEU A 94 2.04 -12.44 -18.98
C LEU A 94 0.75 -11.71 -19.39
N ALA A 95 -0.07 -12.31 -20.26
CA ALA A 95 -1.33 -11.71 -20.68
C ALA A 95 -2.30 -11.49 -19.50
N ALA A 96 -2.37 -12.44 -18.55
CA ALA A 96 -3.19 -12.28 -17.35
C ALA A 96 -2.68 -11.14 -16.46
N TYR A 97 -1.36 -11.00 -16.31
CA TYR A 97 -0.75 -9.94 -15.52
C TYR A 97 -0.92 -8.55 -16.17
N GLU A 98 -0.82 -8.46 -17.50
CA GLU A 98 -1.11 -7.23 -18.25
C GLU A 98 -2.54 -6.71 -18.06
N LEU A 99 -3.51 -7.62 -17.94
CA LEU A 99 -4.89 -7.25 -17.61
C LEU A 99 -4.99 -6.68 -16.19
N VAL A 100 -4.24 -7.21 -15.23
CA VAL A 100 -4.16 -6.68 -13.87
C VAL A 100 -3.57 -5.27 -13.89
N THR A 101 -2.41 -5.06 -14.53
CA THR A 101 -1.75 -3.75 -14.60
C THR A 101 -2.62 -2.72 -15.34
N THR A 102 -3.26 -3.09 -16.45
CA THR A 102 -4.18 -2.22 -17.19
C THR A 102 -5.38 -1.78 -16.33
N SER A 103 -5.97 -2.70 -15.57
CA SER A 103 -7.07 -2.36 -14.65
C SER A 103 -6.60 -1.53 -13.46
N PHE A 104 -5.38 -1.74 -12.98
CA PHE A 104 -4.75 -0.92 -11.95
C PHE A 104 -4.50 0.51 -12.43
N ASP A 105 -4.07 0.70 -13.68
CA ASP A 105 -3.90 2.03 -14.28
C ASP A 105 -5.23 2.81 -14.30
N ALA A 106 -6.35 2.11 -14.52
CA ALA A 106 -7.66 2.73 -14.44
C ALA A 106 -7.97 3.22 -13.01
N MET A 107 -7.60 2.47 -11.97
CA MET A 107 -7.71 2.91 -10.58
C MET A 107 -6.74 4.06 -10.25
N MET A 108 -5.51 4.00 -10.76
CA MET A 108 -4.49 5.03 -10.52
C MET A 108 -4.91 6.40 -11.08
N LYS A 109 -5.57 6.40 -12.24
CA LYS A 109 -6.10 7.61 -12.92
C LYS A 109 -7.26 8.29 -12.18
N CYS A 110 -7.84 7.67 -11.15
CA CYS A 110 -8.89 8.30 -10.35
C CYS A 110 -8.36 9.53 -9.61
N ALA A 111 -9.14 10.62 -9.56
CA ALA A 111 -8.71 11.87 -8.95
C ALA A 111 -8.64 11.77 -7.42
N GLY A 112 -9.64 11.13 -6.81
CA GLY A 112 -9.66 10.76 -5.39
C GLY A 112 -9.29 9.29 -5.17
N LYS A 113 -8.31 9.04 -4.30
CA LYS A 113 -7.86 7.72 -3.84
C LYS A 113 -7.62 7.79 -2.34
N TRP A 114 -8.20 6.87 -1.58
CA TRP A 114 -8.08 6.86 -0.13
C TRP A 114 -7.86 5.46 0.42
N HIS A 115 -7.17 5.41 1.55
CA HIS A 115 -7.09 4.27 2.44
C HIS A 115 -7.96 4.55 3.67
N VAL A 116 -8.70 3.54 4.13
CA VAL A 116 -9.64 3.66 5.24
C VAL A 116 -9.08 2.92 6.46
N ASP A 117 -8.70 3.69 7.49
CA ASP A 117 -8.08 3.17 8.72
C ASP A 117 -9.12 2.63 9.73
N ALA A 118 -10.33 3.21 9.75
CA ALA A 118 -11.38 2.84 10.70
C ALA A 118 -12.77 3.22 10.21
N SER A 119 -13.77 2.49 10.70
CA SER A 119 -15.19 2.79 10.45
C SER A 119 -16.01 2.63 11.74
N GLY A 120 -16.99 3.50 11.95
CA GLY A 120 -17.85 3.49 13.13
C GLY A 120 -19.31 3.79 12.77
N ALA A 121 -20.24 2.97 13.29
CA ALA A 121 -21.66 3.16 13.08
C ALA A 121 -22.21 4.33 13.93
N VAL A 122 -23.04 5.16 13.31
CA VAL A 122 -23.66 6.31 13.96
C VAL A 122 -24.95 5.88 14.67
N ARG A 123 -24.92 5.82 16.01
CA ARG A 123 -26.06 5.37 16.83
C ARG A 123 -26.87 6.48 17.50
N ASP A 124 -26.29 7.66 17.67
CA ASP A 124 -26.90 8.78 18.40
C ASP A 124 -27.34 9.91 17.44
N ILE A 125 -28.47 10.55 17.75
CA ILE A 125 -29.08 11.58 16.91
C ILE A 125 -28.29 12.88 16.88
N HIS A 126 -27.63 13.27 17.99
CA HIS A 126 -26.80 14.47 17.99
C HIS A 126 -25.59 14.27 17.08
N THR A 127 -25.00 13.08 17.14
CA THR A 127 -23.86 12.75 16.27
C THR A 127 -24.28 12.57 14.81
N TRP A 128 -25.45 11.97 14.54
CA TRP A 128 -26.04 11.90 13.21
C TRP A 128 -26.22 13.28 12.58
N LYS A 129 -26.78 14.24 13.34
CA LYS A 129 -26.95 15.64 12.88
C LYS A 129 -25.63 16.36 12.63
N ARG A 130 -24.60 16.09 13.44
CA ARG A 130 -23.26 16.69 13.25
C ARG A 130 -22.51 16.12 12.04
N ASN A 131 -22.88 14.92 11.60
CA ASN A 131 -22.28 14.25 10.44
C ASN A 131 -23.25 14.18 9.25
N ALA A 132 -24.07 15.23 9.08
CA ALA A 132 -24.95 15.41 7.92
C ALA A 132 -25.91 14.24 7.61
N GLY A 133 -26.24 13.46 8.63
CA GLY A 133 -27.12 12.31 8.52
C GLY A 133 -26.45 11.01 8.08
N ALA A 134 -25.12 10.93 8.10
CA ALA A 134 -24.38 9.72 7.79
C ALA A 134 -24.72 8.58 8.78
N ALA A 135 -24.93 7.37 8.24
CA ALA A 135 -25.12 6.16 9.03
C ALA A 135 -23.79 5.59 9.57
N HIS A 136 -22.68 5.90 8.89
CA HIS A 136 -21.33 5.48 9.26
C HIS A 136 -20.37 6.65 9.11
N ILE A 137 -19.41 6.75 10.03
CA ILE A 137 -18.27 7.65 9.93
C ILE A 137 -17.06 6.80 9.57
N VAL A 138 -16.27 7.31 8.63
CA VAL A 138 -15.09 6.62 8.11
C VAL A 138 -13.88 7.53 8.30
N ASP A 139 -12.82 7.01 8.90
CA ASP A 139 -11.52 7.67 8.91
C ASP A 139 -10.77 7.25 7.64
N LYS A 140 -10.75 8.17 6.66
CA LYS A 140 -10.10 7.96 5.36
C LYS A 140 -8.93 8.92 5.19
N ARG A 141 -7.83 8.43 4.63
CA ARG A 141 -6.62 9.21 4.33
C ARG A 141 -6.27 9.11 2.86
N PRO A 142 -5.86 10.20 2.20
CA PRO A 142 -5.36 10.13 0.84
C PRO A 142 -4.25 9.10 0.72
N THR A 143 -4.27 8.32 -0.35
CA THR A 143 -3.24 7.31 -0.61
C THR A 143 -2.69 7.40 -2.03
N VAL A 144 -1.52 6.79 -2.22
CA VAL A 144 -0.76 6.76 -3.46
C VAL A 144 -0.84 5.37 -4.06
N PHE A 145 -1.22 5.34 -5.33
CA PHE A 145 -1.13 4.17 -6.20
C PHE A 145 -0.03 4.49 -7.21
N ASP A 146 1.00 3.66 -7.30
CA ASP A 146 2.12 3.85 -8.21
C ASP A 146 2.66 2.51 -8.73
N TYR A 147 3.77 2.57 -9.46
CA TYR A 147 4.58 1.41 -9.81
C TYR A 147 5.92 1.57 -9.10
N SER A 148 6.21 0.66 -8.18
CA SER A 148 7.42 0.74 -7.38
C SER A 148 7.85 -0.64 -6.89
N LEU A 149 9.10 -0.73 -6.43
CA LEU A 149 9.65 -1.93 -5.80
C LEU A 149 10.07 -1.59 -4.37
N PRO A 150 9.96 -2.55 -3.44
CA PRO A 150 10.52 -2.35 -2.11
C PRO A 150 12.04 -2.27 -2.19
N ARG A 151 12.64 -1.55 -1.24
CA ARG A 151 14.09 -1.22 -1.25
C ARG A 151 15.01 -2.44 -1.31
N VAL A 152 14.53 -3.58 -0.82
CA VAL A 152 15.29 -4.84 -0.74
C VAL A 152 15.03 -5.78 -1.91
N VAL A 153 14.29 -5.36 -2.94
CA VAL A 153 14.02 -6.18 -4.12
C VAL A 153 14.47 -5.46 -5.38
N THR A 154 15.17 -6.18 -6.25
CA THR A 154 15.38 -5.81 -7.66
C THR A 154 14.69 -6.84 -8.53
N SER A 155 13.91 -6.38 -9.50
CA SER A 155 13.11 -7.23 -10.38
C SER A 155 13.14 -6.66 -11.80
N ASN A 156 12.98 -7.54 -12.79
CA ASN A 156 12.77 -7.15 -14.20
C ASN A 156 11.38 -6.55 -14.43
N ILE A 157 10.42 -6.84 -13.55
CA ILE A 157 9.06 -6.30 -13.58
C ILE A 157 8.89 -5.33 -12.41
N THR A 158 8.39 -4.13 -12.70
CA THR A 158 7.98 -3.17 -11.66
C THR A 158 6.47 -3.35 -11.41
N PRO A 159 6.06 -3.86 -10.23
CA PRO A 159 4.66 -4.16 -9.97
C PRO A 159 3.85 -2.91 -9.61
N PRO A 160 2.51 -2.96 -9.80
CA PRO A 160 1.59 -2.06 -9.12
C PRO A 160 1.82 -2.03 -7.61
N ALA A 161 1.80 -0.86 -7.00
CA ALA A 161 1.94 -0.70 -5.57
C ALA A 161 0.90 0.27 -4.99
N ILE A 162 0.38 -0.08 -3.82
CA ILE A 162 -0.58 0.72 -3.07
C ILE A 162 -0.06 0.93 -1.65
N LYS A 163 -0.01 2.18 -1.21
CA LYS A 163 0.30 2.50 0.18
C LYS A 163 -0.95 2.32 1.06
N CYS A 164 -0.87 1.54 2.12
CA CYS A 164 -1.96 1.31 3.07
C CYS A 164 -1.47 1.64 4.48
N GLY A 165 -1.63 2.90 4.90
CA GLY A 165 -1.15 3.37 6.20
C GLY A 165 0.35 3.13 6.41
N LYS A 166 0.67 2.16 7.28
CA LYS A 166 2.04 1.75 7.66
C LYS A 166 2.67 0.75 6.67
N GLU A 167 1.86 0.14 5.82
CA GLU A 167 2.25 -0.95 4.93
C GLU A 167 2.19 -0.48 3.47
N THR A 168 2.88 -1.19 2.59
CA THR A 168 2.77 -1.01 1.14
C THR A 168 2.57 -2.37 0.50
N LEU A 169 1.53 -2.47 -0.32
CA LEU A 169 1.13 -3.67 -1.02
C LEU A 169 1.72 -3.63 -2.43
N PHE A 170 2.51 -4.63 -2.82
CA PHE A 170 3.08 -4.76 -4.16
C PHE A 170 2.48 -5.98 -4.86
N PHE A 171 1.80 -5.77 -5.98
CA PHE A 171 1.11 -6.82 -6.73
C PHE A 171 2.06 -7.46 -7.74
N LEU A 172 2.87 -8.42 -7.30
CA LEU A 172 3.77 -9.19 -8.16
C LEU A 172 2.98 -10.18 -9.04
N PRO A 173 3.58 -10.77 -10.08
CA PRO A 173 2.86 -11.71 -10.95
C PRO A 173 2.30 -12.96 -10.25
N ASP A 174 2.92 -13.40 -9.16
CA ASP A 174 2.66 -14.66 -8.47
C ASP A 174 1.97 -14.49 -7.10
N PHE A 175 2.34 -13.47 -6.33
CA PHE A 175 1.76 -13.16 -5.02
C PHE A 175 1.71 -11.66 -4.71
N LEU A 176 0.95 -11.30 -3.67
CA LEU A 176 0.95 -9.96 -3.10
C LEU A 176 2.03 -9.85 -2.03
N LEU A 177 3.04 -9.01 -2.25
CA LEU A 177 4.06 -8.72 -1.25
C LEU A 177 3.59 -7.56 -0.35
N VAL A 178 3.65 -7.76 0.95
CA VAL A 178 3.24 -6.77 1.96
C VAL A 178 4.48 -6.33 2.72
N VAL A 179 4.79 -5.03 2.69
CA VAL A 179 5.99 -4.49 3.35
C VAL A 179 5.58 -3.45 4.38
N GLU A 180 5.95 -3.68 5.63
CA GLU A 180 5.79 -2.74 6.74
C GLU A 180 7.14 -2.43 7.36
N SER A 181 7.68 -1.23 7.11
CA SER A 181 8.95 -0.77 7.69
C SER A 181 10.08 -1.79 7.60
N ASN A 182 10.28 -2.65 8.60
CA ASN A 182 11.32 -3.67 8.66
C ASN A 182 10.83 -5.10 8.47
N LYS A 183 9.55 -5.29 8.15
CA LYS A 183 8.87 -6.58 8.02
C LYS A 183 8.37 -6.76 6.60
N VAL A 184 8.48 -7.99 6.12
CA VAL A 184 8.05 -8.40 4.80
C VAL A 184 7.22 -9.66 4.93
N GLY A 185 6.02 -9.65 4.37
CA GLY A 185 5.10 -10.77 4.30
C GLY A 185 4.64 -10.99 2.86
N ALA A 186 4.03 -12.14 2.60
CA ALA A 186 3.41 -12.46 1.33
C ALA A 186 2.01 -13.02 1.53
N VAL A 187 1.11 -12.66 0.63
CA VAL A 187 -0.22 -13.22 0.52
C VAL A 187 -0.37 -13.77 -0.88
N SER A 188 -0.56 -15.08 -1.00
CA SER A 188 -0.82 -15.67 -2.30
C SER A 188 -2.20 -15.27 -2.84
N TYR A 189 -2.32 -15.14 -4.15
CA TYR A 189 -3.59 -14.75 -4.77
C TYR A 189 -4.71 -15.79 -4.64
N ASP A 190 -4.41 -17.03 -4.26
CA ASP A 190 -5.44 -18.03 -3.97
C ASP A 190 -6.08 -17.87 -2.59
N THR A 191 -5.36 -17.24 -1.65
CA THR A 191 -5.84 -16.97 -0.28
C THR A 191 -6.26 -15.50 -0.09
N LEU A 192 -5.98 -14.65 -1.08
CA LEU A 192 -6.45 -13.27 -1.14
C LEU A 192 -7.92 -13.19 -1.54
N SER A 193 -8.75 -12.67 -0.64
CA SER A 193 -10.12 -12.27 -0.92
C SER A 193 -10.15 -10.79 -1.30
N ILE A 194 -10.55 -10.52 -2.54
CA ILE A 194 -10.83 -9.17 -3.03
C ILE A 194 -12.33 -8.99 -3.21
N ARG A 195 -12.93 -7.99 -2.56
CA ARG A 195 -14.34 -7.62 -2.75
C ARG A 195 -14.44 -6.15 -3.12
N TRP A 196 -15.43 -5.79 -3.91
CA TRP A 196 -15.70 -4.39 -4.24
C TRP A 196 -17.17 -4.09 -4.03
N GLU A 197 -17.48 -2.85 -3.69
CA GLU A 197 -18.86 -2.37 -3.60
C GLU A 197 -18.92 -0.86 -3.84
N PRO A 198 -20.00 -0.35 -4.44
CA PRO A 198 -20.23 1.08 -4.47
C PRO A 198 -20.60 1.57 -3.07
N SER A 199 -20.02 2.70 -2.67
CA SER A 199 -20.27 3.33 -1.38
C SER A 199 -20.72 4.78 -1.56
N ASN A 200 -21.75 5.18 -0.81
CA ASN A 200 -22.26 6.54 -0.83
C ASN A 200 -21.61 7.34 0.28
N PHE A 201 -20.92 8.43 -0.07
CA PHE A 201 -20.17 9.26 0.87
C PHE A 201 -20.71 10.69 0.87
N ILE A 202 -20.95 11.23 2.05
CA ILE A 202 -21.36 12.64 2.20
C ILE A 202 -20.07 13.47 2.27
N GLU A 203 -19.78 14.24 1.23
CA GLU A 203 -18.52 14.96 1.08
C GLU A 203 -18.73 16.45 1.45
N ASP A 204 -18.28 16.86 2.63
CA ASP A 204 -18.27 18.28 3.08
C ASP A 204 -17.02 19.02 2.54
N GLY A 205 -16.08 18.29 1.93
CA GLY A 205 -14.86 18.82 1.35
C GLY A 205 -14.93 19.07 -0.17
N THR A 206 -13.76 19.10 -0.80
CA THR A 206 -13.67 19.18 -2.27
C THR A 206 -14.03 17.82 -2.88
N VAL A 207 -15.04 17.81 -3.74
CA VAL A 207 -15.43 16.62 -4.51
C VAL A 207 -14.46 16.44 -5.67
N PRO A 208 -13.88 15.25 -5.87
CA PRO A 208 -13.07 14.97 -7.05
C PRO A 208 -13.89 15.10 -8.35
N HIS A 209 -13.27 15.63 -9.41
CA HIS A 209 -13.97 15.97 -10.65
C HIS A 209 -14.53 14.77 -11.43
N ASP A 210 -14.04 13.56 -11.15
CA ASP A 210 -14.45 12.29 -11.77
C ASP A 210 -15.49 11.52 -10.92
N THR A 211 -15.96 12.13 -9.84
CA THR A 211 -16.94 11.54 -8.92
C THR A 211 -18.37 11.75 -9.41
N GLN A 212 -19.19 10.71 -9.33
CA GLN A 212 -20.63 10.83 -9.58
C GLN A 212 -21.35 11.36 -8.34
N ILE A 213 -21.97 12.53 -8.45
CA ILE A 213 -22.88 13.06 -7.43
C ILE A 213 -24.25 12.44 -7.63
N ILE A 214 -24.75 11.71 -6.63
CA ILE A 214 -26.02 10.97 -6.69
C ILE A 214 -27.16 11.65 -5.92
N GLY A 215 -26.84 12.71 -5.18
CA GLY A 215 -27.82 13.47 -4.42
C GLY A 215 -27.15 14.56 -3.59
N GLN A 216 -27.96 15.20 -2.74
CA GLN A 216 -27.50 16.20 -1.78
C GLN A 216 -28.20 15.99 -0.45
N THR A 217 -27.53 16.36 0.64
CA THR A 217 -28.09 16.41 1.99
C THR A 217 -27.78 17.77 2.61
N TRP A 218 -28.43 18.11 3.72
CA TRP A 218 -28.07 19.29 4.50
C TRP A 218 -26.94 18.95 5.47
N LYS A 219 -26.03 19.89 5.73
CA LYS A 219 -24.96 19.73 6.74
C LYS A 219 -25.52 19.36 8.12
N HIS A 220 -26.70 19.89 8.45
CA HIS A 220 -27.48 19.54 9.64
C HIS A 220 -28.92 19.22 9.25
N PRO A 221 -29.23 17.95 8.91
CA PRO A 221 -30.56 17.57 8.47
C PRO A 221 -31.50 17.34 9.65
N ASN A 222 -32.79 17.58 9.43
CA ASN A 222 -33.87 17.10 10.27
C ASN A 222 -34.20 15.63 9.95
N LYS A 223 -34.98 14.97 10.81
CA LYS A 223 -35.42 13.57 10.59
C LYS A 223 -36.18 13.36 9.27
N ASN A 224 -36.78 14.41 8.71
CA ASN A 224 -37.49 14.39 7.43
C ASN A 224 -36.59 14.74 6.22
N GLY A 225 -35.28 14.90 6.42
CA GLY A 225 -34.30 15.23 5.37
C GLY A 225 -34.20 16.72 5.01
N GLY A 226 -35.05 17.60 5.58
CA GLY A 226 -34.97 19.05 5.37
C GLY A 226 -33.92 19.74 6.25
N PRO A 227 -33.66 21.05 6.06
CA PRO A 227 -32.69 21.79 6.88
C PRO A 227 -33.17 22.00 8.31
N ASP A 228 -32.32 21.72 9.29
CA ASP A 228 -32.50 22.22 10.66
C ASP A 228 -32.17 23.72 10.73
N ARG A 229 -33.22 24.54 10.88
CA ARG A 229 -33.14 26.02 10.89
C ARG A 229 -32.51 26.60 12.16
N ARG A 230 -32.22 25.77 13.16
CA ARG A 230 -31.52 26.20 14.39
C ARG A 230 -30.02 26.41 14.18
N PHE A 231 -29.47 25.90 13.08
CA PHE A 231 -28.07 26.05 12.72
C PHE A 231 -27.89 27.18 11.70
N ALA A 232 -27.10 28.20 12.05
CA ALA A 232 -26.92 29.41 11.25
C ALA A 232 -26.10 29.21 9.95
N ASN A 233 -25.37 28.08 9.82
CA ASN A 233 -24.57 27.75 8.63
C ASN A 233 -24.89 26.34 8.10
N ASN A 234 -26.17 26.10 7.79
CA ASN A 234 -26.66 24.82 7.31
C ASN A 234 -26.84 24.86 5.79
N TYR A 235 -25.78 24.55 5.05
CA TYR A 235 -25.79 24.47 3.58
C TYR A 235 -25.97 23.03 3.11
N GLN A 236 -26.31 22.87 1.82
CA GLN A 236 -26.36 21.56 1.18
C GLN A 236 -24.96 21.07 0.83
N ILE A 237 -24.72 19.79 1.08
CA ILE A 237 -23.49 19.09 0.74
C ILE A 237 -23.79 17.86 -0.12
N PRO A 238 -22.91 17.54 -1.09
CA PRO A 238 -23.15 16.46 -2.04
C PRO A 238 -23.04 15.07 -1.40
N ILE A 239 -23.88 14.17 -1.89
CA ILE A 239 -23.75 12.73 -1.69
C ILE A 239 -23.06 12.18 -2.94
N CYS A 240 -21.83 11.73 -2.77
CA CYS A 240 -20.95 11.20 -3.80
C CYS A 240 -21.01 9.67 -3.84
N ARG A 241 -20.88 9.10 -5.03
CA ARG A 241 -20.69 7.66 -5.23
C ARG A 241 -19.21 7.37 -5.44
N TYR A 242 -18.62 6.65 -4.50
CA TYR A 242 -17.27 6.09 -4.58
C TYR A 242 -17.35 4.57 -4.76
N GLU A 243 -16.21 3.94 -5.08
CA GLU A 243 -16.06 2.49 -5.02
C GLU A 243 -15.08 2.10 -3.93
N SER A 244 -15.50 1.15 -3.10
CA SER A 244 -14.68 0.52 -2.08
C SER A 244 -14.05 -0.77 -2.60
N ILE A 245 -12.79 -1.04 -2.26
CA ILE A 245 -12.12 -2.33 -2.44
C ILE A 245 -11.69 -2.83 -1.06
N TYR A 246 -12.13 -4.04 -0.71
CA TYR A 246 -11.70 -4.78 0.47
C TYR A 246 -10.69 -5.83 0.04
N LEU A 247 -9.50 -5.79 0.65
CA LEU A 247 -8.44 -6.79 0.49
C LEU A 247 -8.27 -7.50 1.83
N THR A 248 -8.67 -8.76 1.89
CA THR A 248 -8.52 -9.57 3.11
C THR A 248 -7.85 -10.90 2.81
N SER A 249 -7.17 -11.48 3.78
CA SER A 249 -6.58 -12.80 3.64
C SER A 249 -6.71 -13.60 4.94
N VAL A 250 -6.49 -14.92 4.84
CA VAL A 250 -6.49 -15.81 6.00
C VAL A 250 -5.29 -15.60 6.91
N ASN A 251 -4.18 -15.07 6.40
CA ASN A 251 -2.93 -14.86 7.13
C ASN A 251 -2.76 -13.42 7.64
N GLY A 252 -3.83 -12.61 7.65
CA GLY A 252 -3.89 -11.38 8.44
C GLY A 252 -4.02 -10.07 7.67
N LEU A 253 -3.95 -10.07 6.32
CA LEU A 253 -4.26 -8.87 5.53
C LEU A 253 -5.71 -8.45 5.74
N ASN A 254 -5.95 -7.17 6.02
CA ASN A 254 -7.27 -6.58 6.18
C ASN A 254 -7.25 -5.08 5.85
N GLU A 255 -7.32 -4.75 4.57
CA GLU A 255 -7.23 -3.39 4.05
C GLU A 255 -8.49 -2.96 3.31
N LEU A 256 -8.86 -1.69 3.47
CA LEU A 256 -9.97 -1.05 2.76
C LEU A 256 -9.48 0.19 2.02
N LEU A 257 -9.70 0.19 0.71
CA LEU A 257 -9.36 1.28 -0.20
C LEU A 257 -10.63 1.86 -0.80
N GLN A 258 -10.58 3.14 -1.17
CA GLN A 258 -11.66 3.82 -1.87
C GLN A 258 -11.13 4.61 -3.05
N VAL A 259 -11.87 4.58 -4.16
CA VAL A 259 -11.62 5.40 -5.34
C VAL A 259 -12.87 6.17 -5.72
N SER A 260 -12.63 7.37 -6.24
CA SER A 260 -13.65 8.37 -6.58
C SER A 260 -14.54 7.99 -7.77
N ARG A 261 -13.98 7.26 -8.74
CA ARG A 261 -14.66 6.90 -9.99
C ARG A 261 -15.29 5.51 -9.90
N GLY A 262 -16.50 5.38 -10.46
CA GLY A 262 -17.18 4.09 -10.62
C GLY A 262 -16.67 3.25 -11.79
N GLY A 263 -16.84 1.93 -11.72
CA GLY A 263 -16.55 0.95 -12.77
C GLY A 263 -15.09 0.55 -12.92
N VAL A 264 -14.21 0.95 -11.99
CA VAL A 264 -12.76 0.70 -12.10
C VAL A 264 -12.26 -0.40 -11.17
N THR A 265 -12.97 -0.65 -10.07
CA THR A 265 -12.56 -1.61 -9.04
C THR A 265 -12.93 -3.06 -9.39
N GLU A 266 -14.08 -3.26 -10.02
CA GLU A 266 -14.52 -4.58 -10.49
C GLU A 266 -13.54 -5.21 -11.50
N PRO A 267 -13.11 -4.52 -12.58
CA PRO A 267 -12.16 -5.10 -13.52
C PRO A 267 -10.87 -5.56 -12.85
N PHE A 268 -10.35 -4.76 -11.90
CA PHE A 268 -9.15 -5.12 -11.14
C PHE A 268 -9.37 -6.37 -10.30
N ALA A 269 -10.46 -6.43 -9.54
CA ALA A 269 -10.81 -7.60 -8.73
C ALA A 269 -10.97 -8.87 -9.58
N ARG A 270 -11.62 -8.76 -10.73
CA ARG A 270 -11.81 -9.87 -11.67
C ARG A 270 -10.49 -10.34 -12.27
N ASN A 271 -9.66 -9.42 -12.75
CA ASN A 271 -8.39 -9.75 -13.40
C ASN A 271 -7.40 -10.37 -12.40
N LEU A 272 -7.39 -9.91 -11.14
CA LEU A 272 -6.55 -10.50 -10.09
C LEU A 272 -6.95 -11.94 -9.75
N ARG A 273 -8.26 -12.23 -9.73
CA ARG A 273 -8.77 -13.61 -9.57
C ARG A 273 -8.43 -14.48 -10.78
N ALA A 274 -8.48 -13.93 -11.99
CA ALA A 274 -8.10 -14.66 -13.21
C ALA A 274 -6.60 -15.01 -13.19
N LEU A 275 -5.74 -14.06 -12.79
CA LEU A 275 -4.31 -14.29 -12.59
C LEU A 275 -4.06 -15.43 -11.59
N SER A 276 -4.75 -15.44 -10.45
CA SER A 276 -4.71 -16.53 -9.46
C SER A 276 -5.00 -17.89 -10.08
N ALA A 277 -6.02 -17.99 -10.94
CA ALA A 277 -6.39 -19.24 -11.60
C ALA A 277 -5.32 -19.71 -12.61
N VAL A 278 -4.72 -18.79 -13.36
CA VAL A 278 -3.62 -19.10 -14.30
C VAL A 278 -2.38 -19.57 -13.54
N ASN A 279 -2.02 -18.89 -12.45
CA ASN A 279 -0.87 -19.26 -11.61
C ASN A 279 -1.00 -20.67 -11.03
N ARG A 280 -2.20 -21.06 -10.58
CA ARG A 280 -2.45 -22.44 -10.11
C ARG A 280 -2.23 -23.49 -11.20
N THR A 281 -2.63 -23.17 -12.44
CA THR A 281 -2.51 -24.10 -13.56
C THR A 281 -1.05 -24.31 -13.95
N ALA A 282 -0.25 -23.25 -13.90
CA ALA A 282 1.20 -23.31 -14.17
C ALA A 282 1.94 -24.19 -13.13
N VAL A 283 1.57 -24.12 -11.85
CA VAL A 283 2.17 -24.95 -10.79
C VAL A 283 1.85 -26.45 -10.94
N LEU A 284 0.72 -26.80 -11.57
CA LEU A 284 0.26 -28.18 -11.74
C LEU A 284 0.84 -28.90 -12.98
N GLN A 285 1.51 -28.18 -13.88
CA GLN A 285 2.26 -28.78 -14.99
C GLN A 285 3.76 -28.82 -14.64
N PRO A 286 4.30 -29.93 -14.09
CA PRO A 286 5.75 -30.07 -13.99
C PRO A 286 6.32 -30.03 -15.41
N ALA A 287 7.44 -29.32 -15.58
CA ALA A 287 8.20 -29.31 -16.82
C ALA A 287 8.37 -30.75 -17.31
N LEU A 288 7.90 -31.04 -18.52
CA LEU A 288 8.16 -32.32 -19.18
C LEU A 288 9.68 -32.53 -19.15
N PRO A 289 10.18 -33.71 -18.76
CA PRO A 289 11.61 -33.98 -18.80
C PRO A 289 12.08 -33.73 -20.23
N ALA A 290 13.08 -32.86 -20.38
CA ALA A 290 13.74 -32.65 -21.66
C ALA A 290 14.26 -34.01 -22.15
N ILE A 291 13.83 -34.40 -23.36
CA ILE A 291 14.30 -35.60 -24.08
C ILE A 291 15.68 -35.31 -24.67
#